data_AF-A0A5N4E7Y9-F1
#
_entry.id   AF-A0A5N4E7Y9-F1
#
_cell.length_a   1.000
_cell.length_b   1.000
_cell.length_c   1.000
_cell.angle_alpha   90.00
_cell.angle_beta   90.00
_cell.angle_gamma   90.00
#
_symmetry.space_group_name_H-M   'P 1'
#
loop_
_entity.id
_entity.type
_entity.pdbx_description
1 polymer ?
#
loop_
_entity_poly.entity_id
_entity_poly.type
_entity_poly.pdbx_seq_one_letter_code
_entity_poly.pdbx_strand_id
1 'polypeptide(L)'
;MEAANLSVATTGPPFSVFTVLVVTLLVLLIAATFLWNLLVLATILRVRAFHRVPHNLVASTAVSDVLVAALVMPLSLVSELSAGRRWLLGRSLCHVWISFDVLCCTASIWNVAAIALDRYWTITRHLQYTLRTRRRASVLMIALTWALSALIALAPLLFGWGEAYDARLQRCQVSQEPSYAIFSTCGAFYLPLGVVLFVYWKIYKAAKFRFGRRRRAVLPLPATVQ
;
A
#
# COMPACT_ATOMS: atom_id res chain seq x y z
N MET A 1 2.91 -60.59 -23.60
CA MET A 1 3.37 -60.27 -22.23
C MET A 1 3.89 -58.85 -22.27
N GLU A 2 3.28 -57.99 -21.44
CA GLU A 2 3.43 -56.54 -21.25
C GLU A 2 3.79 -55.60 -22.43
N ALA A 3 2.76 -54.99 -23.00
CA ALA A 3 2.82 -53.61 -23.53
C ALA A 3 1.63 -52.83 -22.97
N ALA A 4 1.61 -52.60 -21.65
CA ALA A 4 0.62 -51.79 -20.97
C ALA A 4 1.34 -50.95 -19.90
N ASN A 5 1.59 -49.67 -20.20
CA ASN A 5 1.70 -48.56 -19.23
C ASN A 5 2.13 -47.24 -19.90
N LEU A 6 1.62 -46.94 -21.12
CA LEU A 6 1.71 -45.60 -21.71
C LEU A 6 0.32 -44.96 -21.74
N SER A 7 -0.23 -44.74 -20.56
CA SER A 7 -1.34 -43.81 -20.36
C SER A 7 -1.13 -43.10 -19.03
N VAL A 8 -0.10 -42.26 -18.97
CA VAL A 8 -0.09 -41.13 -18.02
C VAL A 8 -1.20 -40.21 -18.49
N ALA A 9 -2.43 -40.51 -18.06
CA ALA A 9 -3.57 -39.63 -18.15
C ALA A 9 -3.17 -38.34 -17.42
N THR A 10 -2.81 -37.32 -18.19
CA THR A 10 -2.59 -35.97 -17.66
C THR A 10 -3.97 -35.31 -17.52
N THR A 11 -4.87 -35.93 -16.76
CA THR A 11 -6.14 -35.34 -16.36
C THR A 11 -5.93 -34.67 -15.01
N GLY A 12 -5.33 -33.47 -15.04
CA GLY A 12 -5.48 -32.55 -13.91
C GLY A 12 -6.98 -32.33 -13.66
N PRO A 13 -7.43 -32.20 -12.40
CA PRO A 13 -8.86 -32.00 -12.13
C PRO A 13 -9.36 -30.79 -12.92
N PRO A 14 -10.57 -30.84 -13.52
CA PRO A 14 -11.11 -29.68 -14.20
C PRO A 14 -11.19 -28.52 -13.20
N PHE A 15 -10.68 -27.35 -13.59
CA PHE A 15 -10.84 -26.14 -12.79
C PHE A 15 -12.32 -25.97 -12.48
N SER A 16 -12.67 -25.96 -11.18
CA SER A 16 -14.03 -25.71 -10.75
C SER A 16 -14.49 -24.36 -11.34
N VAL A 17 -15.76 -24.25 -11.77
CA VAL A 17 -16.35 -23.00 -12.27
C VAL A 17 -16.07 -21.84 -11.30
N PHE A 18 -16.08 -22.14 -10.00
CA PHE A 18 -15.69 -21.23 -8.95
C PHE A 18 -14.25 -20.70 -9.09
N THR A 19 -13.28 -21.58 -9.35
CA THR A 19 -11.88 -21.20 -9.57
C THR A 19 -11.72 -20.34 -10.82
N VAL A 20 -12.41 -20.68 -11.92
CA VAL A 20 -12.39 -19.89 -13.15
C VAL A 20 -12.94 -18.48 -12.89
N LEU A 21 -14.05 -18.37 -12.16
CA LEU A 21 -14.66 -17.09 -11.80
C LEU A 21 -13.78 -16.24 -10.87
N VAL A 22 -13.12 -16.86 -9.89
CA VAL A 22 -12.17 -16.15 -9.01
C VAL A 22 -10.96 -15.65 -9.78
N VAL A 23 -10.38 -16.49 -10.65
CA VAL A 23 -9.23 -16.12 -11.47
C VAL A 23 -9.57 -14.99 -12.45
N THR A 24 -10.72 -15.06 -13.12
CA THR A 24 -11.15 -14.00 -14.04
C THR A 24 -11.36 -12.68 -13.30
N LEU A 25 -12.01 -12.71 -12.13
CA LEU A 25 -12.18 -11.53 -11.28
C LEU A 25 -10.83 -10.95 -10.84
N LEU A 26 -9.89 -11.79 -10.39
CA LEU A 26 -8.56 -11.35 -9.97
C LEU A 26 -7.81 -10.67 -11.13
N VAL A 27 -7.81 -11.28 -12.32
CA VAL A 27 -7.17 -10.69 -13.52
C VAL A 27 -7.79 -9.34 -13.87
N LEU A 28 -9.12 -9.21 -13.81
CA LEU A 28 -9.81 -7.94 -14.04
C LEU A 28 -9.43 -6.88 -13.01
N LEU A 29 -9.35 -7.25 -11.73
CA LEU A 29 -8.93 -6.34 -10.66
C LEU A 29 -7.47 -5.89 -10.84
N ILE A 30 -6.57 -6.80 -11.19
CA ILE A 30 -5.16 -6.48 -11.47
C ILE A 30 -5.07 -5.48 -12.62
N ALA A 31 -5.76 -5.76 -13.73
CA ALA A 31 -5.77 -4.89 -14.90
C ALA A 31 -6.33 -3.50 -14.55
N ALA A 32 -7.46 -3.45 -13.85
CA ALA A 32 -8.09 -2.20 -13.43
C ALA A 32 -7.17 -1.37 -12.50
N THR A 33 -6.55 -2.00 -11.50
CA THR A 33 -5.60 -1.34 -10.59
C THR A 33 -4.38 -0.80 -11.35
N PHE A 34 -3.83 -1.57 -12.28
CA PHE A 34 -2.70 -1.15 -13.09
C PHE A 34 -3.07 0.04 -13.98
N LEU A 35 -4.16 -0.07 -14.74
CA LEU A 35 -4.66 0.97 -15.65
C LEU A 35 -4.95 2.26 -14.89
N TRP A 36 -5.68 2.19 -13.77
CA TRP A 36 -6.05 3.35 -12.99
C TRP A 36 -4.83 4.10 -12.45
N ASN A 37 -3.90 3.40 -11.81
CA ASN A 37 -2.72 4.03 -11.23
C ASN A 37 -1.76 4.54 -12.31
N LEU A 38 -1.67 3.87 -13.45
CA LEU A 38 -0.92 4.36 -14.61
C LEU A 38 -1.53 5.64 -15.18
N LEU A 39 -2.86 5.72 -15.29
CA LEU A 39 -3.56 6.92 -15.73
C LEU A 39 -3.35 8.09 -14.76
N VAL A 40 -3.40 7.83 -13.45
CA VAL A 40 -3.08 8.83 -12.41
C VAL A 40 -1.65 9.36 -12.60
N LEU A 41 -0.67 8.47 -12.76
CA LEU A 41 0.72 8.84 -12.97
C LEU A 41 0.91 9.63 -14.28
N ALA A 42 0.32 9.16 -15.38
CA ALA A 42 0.37 9.83 -16.67
C ALA A 42 -0.26 11.23 -16.63
N THR A 43 -1.36 11.39 -15.90
CA THR A 43 -2.03 12.70 -15.72
C THR A 43 -1.12 13.68 -14.98
N ILE A 44 -0.46 13.22 -13.91
CA ILE A 44 0.47 14.05 -13.13
C ILE A 44 1.68 14.46 -13.97
N LEU A 45 2.23 13.55 -14.78
CA LEU A 45 3.39 13.82 -15.65
C LEU A 45 3.05 14.73 -16.84
N ARG A 46 1.84 14.58 -17.42
CA ARG A 46 1.45 15.32 -18.62
C ARG A 46 1.05 16.76 -18.32
N VAL A 47 0.41 17.00 -17.18
CA VAL A 47 -0.08 18.33 -16.84
C VAL A 47 0.97 19.08 -16.00
N ARG A 48 1.78 19.93 -16.65
CA ARG A 48 2.79 20.77 -15.97
C ARG A 48 2.21 21.64 -14.84
N ALA A 49 0.93 22.01 -14.91
CA ALA A 49 0.23 22.73 -13.82
C ALA A 49 0.13 21.91 -12.51
N PHE A 50 0.24 20.57 -12.61
CA PHE A 50 0.28 19.63 -11.49
C PHE A 50 1.71 19.38 -10.97
N HIS A 51 2.77 20.04 -11.46
CA HIS A 51 4.09 20.00 -10.81
C HIS A 51 4.15 20.82 -9.49
N ARG A 52 3.04 20.90 -8.76
CA ARG A 52 3.00 21.41 -7.39
C ARG A 52 3.07 20.24 -6.41
N VAL A 53 3.76 20.50 -5.31
CA VAL A 53 4.20 19.53 -4.29
C VAL A 53 3.20 18.43 -3.85
N PRO A 54 1.88 18.66 -3.68
CA PRO A 54 0.97 17.57 -3.27
C PRO A 54 0.96 16.38 -4.24
N HIS A 55 1.26 16.58 -5.52
CA HIS A 55 1.19 15.49 -6.50
C HIS A 55 2.40 14.55 -6.46
N ASN A 56 3.50 14.92 -5.79
CA ASN A 56 4.65 14.01 -5.64
C ASN A 56 4.32 12.83 -4.73
N LEU A 57 3.56 13.07 -3.65
CA LEU A 57 3.12 12.00 -2.75
C LEU A 57 2.10 11.08 -3.43
N VAL A 58 1.15 11.67 -4.16
CA VAL A 58 0.17 10.91 -4.97
C VAL A 58 0.87 10.10 -6.05
N ALA A 59 1.88 10.66 -6.71
CA ALA A 59 2.69 9.93 -7.68
C ALA A 59 3.45 8.76 -7.02
N SER A 60 4.02 8.96 -5.82
CA SER A 60 4.67 7.88 -5.07
C SER A 60 3.70 6.75 -4.72
N THR A 61 2.45 7.07 -4.31
CA THR A 61 1.40 6.07 -4.09
C THR A 61 1.06 5.32 -5.38
N ALA A 62 0.84 6.04 -6.48
CA ALA A 62 0.53 5.43 -7.77
C ALA A 62 1.67 4.51 -8.25
N VAL A 63 2.94 4.89 -8.04
CA VAL A 63 4.10 4.06 -8.36
C VAL A 63 4.11 2.78 -7.51
N SER A 64 3.89 2.87 -6.19
CA SER A 64 3.83 1.66 -5.35
C SER A 64 2.70 0.72 -5.79
N ASP A 65 1.52 1.24 -6.12
CA ASP A 65 0.37 0.41 -6.51
C ASP A 65 0.56 -0.23 -7.90
N VAL A 66 1.18 0.49 -8.85
CA VAL A 66 1.58 -0.08 -10.15
C VAL A 66 2.59 -1.22 -9.95
N LEU A 67 3.57 -1.04 -9.06
CA LEU A 67 4.55 -2.08 -8.76
C LEU A 67 3.90 -3.34 -8.16
N VAL A 68 2.94 -3.18 -7.24
CA VAL A 68 2.15 -4.31 -6.72
C VAL A 68 1.38 -5.01 -7.84
N ALA A 69 0.66 -4.26 -8.66
CA ALA A 69 -0.15 -4.83 -9.74
C ALA A 69 0.69 -5.51 -10.84
N ALA A 70 1.89 -5.00 -11.13
CA ALA A 70 2.75 -5.52 -12.18
C ALA A 70 3.64 -6.68 -11.74
N LEU A 71 4.10 -6.70 -10.49
CA LEU A 71 5.10 -7.66 -10.01
C LEU A 71 4.55 -8.64 -8.96
N VAL A 72 3.76 -8.15 -8.00
CA VAL A 72 3.27 -8.99 -6.88
C VAL A 72 2.09 -9.84 -7.30
N MET A 73 1.07 -9.21 -7.88
CA MET A 73 -0.20 -9.89 -8.17
C MET A 73 -0.07 -10.98 -9.25
N PRO A 74 0.73 -10.83 -10.33
CA PRO A 74 0.90 -11.89 -11.33
C PRO A 74 1.65 -13.11 -10.78
N LEU A 75 2.66 -12.90 -9.94
CA LEU A 75 3.37 -13.99 -9.26
C LEU A 75 2.45 -14.74 -8.28
N SER A 76 1.59 -14.00 -7.57
CA SER A 76 0.54 -14.58 -6.73
C SER A 76 -0.38 -15.50 -7.56
N LEU A 77 -0.85 -15.02 -8.71
CA LEU A 77 -1.75 -15.76 -9.59
C LEU A 77 -1.10 -17.04 -10.13
N VAL A 78 0.17 -16.99 -10.55
CA VAL A 78 0.92 -18.19 -10.99
C VAL A 78 1.02 -19.22 -9.87
N SER A 79 1.25 -18.77 -8.63
CA SER A 79 1.33 -19.65 -7.47
C SER A 79 -0.01 -20.31 -7.11
N GLU A 80 -1.13 -19.60 -7.30
CA GLU A 80 -2.48 -20.14 -7.07
C GLU A 80 -2.92 -21.13 -8.16
N LEU A 81 -2.56 -20.86 -9.42
CA LEU A 81 -2.87 -21.73 -10.56
C LEU A 81 -2.00 -22.98 -10.62
N SER A 82 -0.85 -22.97 -9.95
CA SER A 82 0.05 -24.12 -9.87
C SER A 82 -0.63 -25.29 -9.15
N ALA A 83 -0.50 -26.50 -9.71
CA ALA A 83 -1.13 -27.71 -9.20
C ALA A 83 -0.82 -27.92 -7.70
N GLY A 84 -1.82 -27.72 -6.85
CA GLY A 84 -1.73 -27.87 -5.39
C GLY A 84 -1.28 -26.63 -4.60
N ARG A 85 -1.35 -25.41 -5.17
CA ARG A 85 -0.88 -24.14 -4.55
C ARG A 85 0.57 -24.23 -4.06
N ARG A 86 1.42 -24.83 -4.89
CA ARG A 86 2.84 -25.03 -4.61
C ARG A 86 3.66 -23.96 -5.31
N TRP A 87 4.62 -23.38 -4.59
CA TRP A 87 5.56 -22.41 -5.12
C TRP A 87 6.71 -23.11 -5.83
N LEU A 88 6.64 -23.18 -7.16
CA LEU A 88 7.61 -23.87 -8.00
C LEU A 88 8.77 -22.97 -8.47
N LEU A 89 8.70 -21.67 -8.22
CA LEU A 89 9.68 -20.67 -8.68
C LEU A 89 10.96 -20.63 -7.80
N GLY A 90 11.05 -21.51 -6.80
CA GLY A 90 12.22 -21.63 -5.93
C GLY A 90 12.26 -20.62 -4.77
N ARG A 91 13.18 -20.88 -3.83
CA ARG A 91 13.27 -20.16 -2.55
C ARG A 91 13.65 -18.68 -2.70
N SER A 92 14.58 -18.34 -3.58
CA SER A 92 15.03 -16.95 -3.78
C SER A 92 13.89 -16.04 -4.26
N LEU A 93 13.14 -16.48 -5.27
CA LEU A 93 11.99 -15.73 -5.79
C LEU A 93 10.86 -15.62 -4.75
N CYS A 94 10.68 -16.62 -3.88
CA CYS A 94 9.73 -16.53 -2.78
C CYS A 94 10.08 -15.38 -1.81
N HIS A 95 11.34 -15.32 -1.34
CA HIS A 95 11.78 -14.25 -0.44
C HIS A 95 11.67 -12.87 -1.11
N VAL A 96 12.09 -12.75 -2.37
CA VAL A 96 11.96 -11.49 -3.12
C VAL A 96 10.50 -11.07 -3.28
N TRP A 97 9.61 -12.02 -3.63
CA TRP A 97 8.19 -11.73 -3.80
C TRP A 97 7.53 -11.28 -2.49
N ILE A 98 7.75 -12.00 -1.39
CA ILE A 98 7.19 -11.64 -0.07
C ILE A 98 7.75 -10.30 0.42
N SER A 99 9.06 -10.08 0.30
CA SER A 99 9.65 -8.79 0.68
C SER A 99 9.10 -7.65 -0.16
N PHE A 100 8.92 -7.84 -1.47
CA PHE A 100 8.40 -6.81 -2.36
C PHE A 100 6.91 -6.51 -2.11
N ASP A 101 6.10 -7.54 -1.83
CA ASP A 101 4.70 -7.40 -1.42
C ASP A 101 4.58 -6.58 -0.14
N VAL A 102 5.27 -6.99 0.92
CA VAL A 102 5.28 -6.25 2.20
C VAL A 102 5.79 -4.83 2.00
N LEU A 103 6.86 -4.63 1.24
CA LEU A 103 7.44 -3.30 1.00
C LEU A 103 6.45 -2.39 0.29
N CYS A 104 5.88 -2.82 -0.84
CA CYS A 104 5.02 -1.95 -1.65
C CYS A 104 3.67 -1.68 -0.98
N CYS A 105 3.07 -2.70 -0.34
CA CYS A 105 1.82 -2.53 0.41
C CYS A 105 2.02 -1.58 1.60
N THR A 106 3.12 -1.74 2.35
CA THR A 106 3.46 -0.85 3.47
C THR A 106 3.73 0.57 2.98
N ALA A 107 4.47 0.72 1.86
CA ALA A 107 4.77 2.02 1.28
C ALA A 107 3.50 2.75 0.83
N SER A 108 2.52 2.06 0.25
CA SER A 108 1.25 2.63 -0.16
C SER A 108 0.48 3.23 1.04
N ILE A 109 0.34 2.47 2.14
CA ILE A 109 -0.34 2.93 3.36
C ILE A 109 0.39 4.15 3.98
N TRP A 110 1.71 4.07 4.10
CA TRP A 110 2.51 5.16 4.64
C TRP A 110 2.47 6.42 3.77
N ASN A 111 2.44 6.27 2.44
CA ASN A 111 2.28 7.39 1.52
C ASN A 111 0.92 8.08 1.71
N VAL A 112 -0.16 7.33 1.95
CA VAL A 112 -1.48 7.90 2.30
C VAL A 112 -1.42 8.67 3.63
N ALA A 113 -0.73 8.14 4.64
CA ALA A 113 -0.53 8.85 5.90
C ALA A 113 0.27 10.16 5.71
N ALA A 114 1.30 10.13 4.86
CA ALA A 114 2.07 11.32 4.50
C ALA A 114 1.23 12.37 3.75
N ILE A 115 0.31 11.94 2.87
CA ILE A 115 -0.66 12.84 2.21
C ILE A 115 -1.55 13.52 3.26
N ALA A 116 -2.07 12.77 4.23
CA ALA A 116 -2.88 13.33 5.31
C ALA A 116 -2.09 14.39 6.11
N LEU A 117 -0.83 14.10 6.44
CA LEU A 117 0.05 15.01 7.18
C LEU A 117 0.40 16.28 6.39
N ASP A 118 0.69 16.17 5.09
CA ASP A 118 0.93 17.34 4.22
C ASP A 118 -0.30 18.25 4.16
N ARG A 119 -1.51 17.66 4.07
CA ARG A 119 -2.77 18.43 4.13
C ARG A 119 -2.93 19.14 5.46
N TYR A 120 -2.59 18.48 6.57
CA TYR A 120 -2.65 19.09 7.89
C TYR A 120 -1.73 20.29 8.05
N TRP A 121 -0.47 20.18 7.65
CA TRP A 121 0.48 21.29 7.72
C TRP A 121 0.06 22.44 6.79
N THR A 122 -0.45 22.13 5.60
CA THR A 122 -0.98 23.15 4.69
C THR A 122 -2.16 23.91 5.29
N ILE A 123 -3.10 23.21 5.97
CA ILE A 123 -4.30 23.83 6.57
C ILE A 123 -3.98 24.63 7.85
N THR A 124 -3.00 24.17 8.63
CA THR A 124 -2.70 24.78 9.94
C THR A 124 -1.59 25.82 9.90
N ARG A 125 -0.60 25.69 9.02
CA ARG A 125 0.58 26.56 8.94
C ARG A 125 0.64 27.36 7.65
N HIS A 126 -0.50 27.91 7.23
CA HIS A 126 -0.69 28.59 5.94
C HIS A 126 0.31 29.74 5.66
N LEU A 127 0.92 30.36 6.68
CA LEU A 127 1.91 31.44 6.52
C LEU A 127 3.39 30.99 6.57
N GLN A 128 3.71 29.87 7.22
CA GLN A 128 5.09 29.39 7.39
C GLN A 128 5.44 28.24 6.44
N TYR A 129 4.44 27.57 5.86
CA TYR A 129 4.64 26.43 4.96
C TYR A 129 4.73 26.89 3.50
N THR A 130 5.86 27.51 3.15
CA THR A 130 6.15 27.96 1.77
C THR A 130 6.28 26.77 0.81
N LEU A 131 6.12 27.01 -0.50
CA LEU A 131 6.23 25.98 -1.54
C LEU A 131 7.58 25.23 -1.50
N ARG A 132 8.68 25.91 -1.16
CA ARG A 132 10.03 25.32 -1.07
C ARG A 132 10.14 24.35 0.12
N THR A 133 9.65 24.76 1.29
CA THR A 133 9.63 23.91 2.49
C THR A 133 8.74 22.70 2.27
N ARG A 134 7.57 22.90 1.65
CA ARG A 134 6.66 21.81 1.27
C ARG A 134 7.35 20.79 0.37
N ARG A 135 8.08 21.24 -0.68
CA ARG A 135 8.78 20.33 -1.60
C ARG A 135 9.82 19.48 -0.90
N ARG A 136 10.63 20.09 -0.02
CA ARG A 136 11.63 19.37 0.78
C ARG A 136 10.96 18.38 1.74
N ALA A 137 9.90 18.80 2.42
CA ALA A 137 9.15 17.94 3.33
C ALA A 137 8.52 16.75 2.58
N SER A 138 7.95 16.94 1.40
CA SER A 138 7.38 15.86 0.59
C SER A 138 8.43 14.84 0.15
N VAL A 139 9.61 15.28 -0.31
CA VAL A 139 10.70 14.37 -0.67
C VAL A 139 11.20 13.60 0.55
N LEU A 140 11.36 14.28 1.69
CA LEU A 140 11.74 13.63 2.94
C LEU A 140 10.69 12.61 3.39
N MET A 141 9.40 12.95 3.34
CA MET A 141 8.32 12.03 3.69
C MET A 141 8.35 10.80 2.80
N ILE A 142 8.48 10.96 1.48
CA ILE A 142 8.62 9.82 0.54
C ILE A 142 9.84 8.97 0.91
N ALA A 143 11.01 9.58 1.10
CA ALA A 143 12.20 8.84 1.49
C ALA A 143 11.98 8.04 2.80
N LEU A 144 11.30 8.64 3.78
CA LEU A 144 10.96 7.99 5.04
C LEU A 144 9.94 6.86 4.86
N THR A 145 8.90 7.02 4.04
CA THR A 145 7.90 5.97 3.81
C THR A 145 8.54 4.75 3.15
N TRP A 146 9.38 4.96 2.12
CA TRP A 146 10.13 3.88 1.48
C TRP A 146 11.14 3.23 2.42
N ALA A 147 11.88 4.02 3.21
CA ALA A 147 12.86 3.49 4.16
C ALA A 147 12.19 2.66 5.28
N LEU A 148 11.09 3.14 5.86
CA LEU A 148 10.33 2.41 6.88
C LEU A 148 9.72 1.12 6.31
N SER A 149 9.21 1.18 5.08
CA SER A 149 8.64 0.01 4.41
C SER A 149 9.71 -1.03 4.09
N ALA A 150 10.89 -0.60 3.62
CA ALA A 150 12.02 -1.48 3.39
C ALA A 150 12.54 -2.10 4.69
N LEU A 151 12.59 -1.33 5.79
CA LEU A 151 12.97 -1.84 7.11
C LEU A 151 12.03 -2.95 7.57
N ILE A 152 10.71 -2.76 7.44
CA ILE A 152 9.72 -3.78 7.81
C ILE A 152 9.83 -5.01 6.90
N ALA A 153 9.94 -4.82 5.59
CA ALA A 153 10.03 -5.90 4.62
C ALA A 153 11.32 -6.73 4.71
N LEU A 154 12.43 -6.11 5.14
CA LEU A 154 13.72 -6.77 5.33
C LEU A 154 13.96 -7.22 6.77
N ALA A 155 13.08 -6.89 7.72
CA ALA A 155 13.23 -7.28 9.12
C ALA A 155 13.43 -8.80 9.32
N PRO A 156 12.71 -9.71 8.62
CA PRO A 156 12.95 -11.14 8.74
C PRO A 156 14.38 -11.55 8.35
N LEU A 157 14.91 -10.93 7.29
CA LEU A 157 16.27 -11.20 6.79
C LEU A 157 17.36 -10.61 7.70
N LEU A 158 17.11 -9.44 8.28
CA LEU A 158 18.09 -8.72 9.11
C LEU A 158 18.16 -9.24 10.54
N PHE A 159 17.01 -9.59 11.13
CA PHE A 159 16.91 -10.01 12.53
C PHE A 159 16.75 -11.52 12.71
N GLY A 160 16.74 -12.29 11.60
CA GLY A 160 16.61 -13.75 11.63
C GLY A 160 15.23 -14.23 12.08
N TRP A 161 14.17 -13.47 11.79
CA TRP A 161 12.80 -13.80 12.21
C TRP A 161 12.16 -14.80 11.25
N GLY A 162 12.62 -16.05 11.35
CA GLY A 162 12.04 -17.21 10.66
C GLY A 162 12.19 -17.21 9.13
N GLU A 163 11.94 -18.37 8.54
CA GLU A 163 12.03 -18.58 7.09
C GLU A 163 10.66 -18.38 6.43
N ALA A 164 10.61 -17.56 5.36
CA ALA A 164 9.40 -17.33 4.57
C ALA A 164 9.07 -18.49 3.60
N TYR A 165 9.97 -19.46 3.47
CA TYR A 165 9.83 -20.59 2.57
C TYR A 165 9.84 -21.91 3.33
N ASP A 166 8.73 -22.64 3.25
CA ASP A 166 8.64 -24.00 3.76
C ASP A 166 9.02 -24.99 2.65
N ALA A 167 10.23 -25.53 2.74
CA ALA A 167 10.77 -26.49 1.79
C ALA A 167 9.99 -27.83 1.77
N ARG A 168 9.35 -28.22 2.88
CA ARG A 168 8.60 -29.49 2.98
C ARG A 168 7.25 -29.38 2.30
N LEU A 169 6.59 -28.22 2.44
CA LEU A 169 5.27 -27.97 1.86
C LEU A 169 5.33 -27.25 0.50
N GLN A 170 6.53 -26.83 0.05
CA GLN A 170 6.72 -26.01 -1.14
C GLN A 170 5.80 -24.78 -1.13
N ARG A 171 5.66 -24.14 0.05
CA ARG A 171 4.79 -22.99 0.25
C ARG A 171 5.64 -21.75 0.51
N CYS A 172 5.23 -20.66 -0.14
CA CYS A 172 5.80 -19.34 0.07
C CYS A 172 4.81 -18.53 0.90
N GLN A 173 5.14 -18.25 2.16
CA GLN A 173 4.27 -17.50 3.06
C GLN A 173 5.11 -16.55 3.92
N VAL A 174 4.49 -15.45 4.33
CA VAL A 174 5.09 -14.52 5.29
C VAL A 174 5.47 -15.29 6.57
N SER A 175 6.66 -14.98 7.11
CA SER A 175 7.17 -15.59 8.34
C SER A 175 6.12 -15.56 9.45
N GLN A 176 5.83 -16.72 10.04
CA GLN A 176 4.77 -16.91 11.04
C GLN A 176 5.26 -16.64 12.48
N GLU A 177 6.50 -16.15 12.64
CA GLU A 177 7.01 -15.78 13.95
C GLU A 177 6.10 -14.69 14.57
N PRO A 178 5.54 -14.93 15.78
CA PRO A 178 4.56 -14.02 16.37
C PRO A 178 5.15 -12.63 16.65
N SER A 179 6.45 -12.57 16.97
CA SER A 179 7.20 -11.31 17.09
C SER A 179 7.17 -10.50 15.79
N TYR A 180 7.41 -11.15 14.64
CA TYR A 180 7.32 -10.55 13.31
C TYR A 180 5.92 -10.09 12.97
N ALA A 181 4.93 -10.96 13.16
CA ALA A 181 3.55 -10.64 12.87
C ALA A 181 3.10 -9.39 13.63
N ILE A 182 3.40 -9.29 14.93
CA ILE A 182 3.05 -8.13 15.75
C ILE A 182 3.82 -6.88 15.31
N PHE A 183 5.14 -6.98 15.11
CA PHE A 183 5.94 -5.83 14.69
C PHE A 183 5.52 -5.28 13.32
N SER A 184 5.37 -6.17 12.34
CA SER A 184 4.98 -5.80 10.98
C SER A 184 3.58 -5.21 10.94
N THR A 185 2.60 -5.80 11.62
CA THR A 185 1.23 -5.26 11.64
C THR A 185 1.15 -3.91 12.37
N CYS A 186 1.85 -3.76 13.50
CA CYS A 186 1.95 -2.49 14.22
C CYS A 186 2.60 -1.40 13.37
N GLY A 187 3.75 -1.70 12.74
CA GLY A 187 4.51 -0.74 11.96
C GLY A 187 3.88 -0.39 10.60
N ALA A 188 3.28 -1.37 9.92
CA ALA A 188 2.74 -1.19 8.58
C ALA A 188 1.28 -0.68 8.56
N PHE A 189 0.49 -0.98 9.59
CA PHE A 189 -0.94 -0.67 9.61
C PHE A 189 -1.35 0.25 10.77
N TYR A 190 -1.12 -0.16 12.02
CA TYR A 190 -1.64 0.58 13.18
C TYR A 190 -0.97 1.95 13.35
N LEU A 191 0.33 2.06 13.12
CA LEU A 191 1.05 3.31 13.25
C LEU A 191 0.60 4.34 12.18
N PRO A 192 0.57 4.02 10.87
CA PRO A 192 -0.04 4.91 9.86
C PRO A 192 -1.49 5.29 10.18
N LEU A 193 -2.30 4.33 10.61
CA LEU A 193 -3.69 4.58 10.99
C LEU A 193 -3.78 5.60 12.14
N GLY A 194 -2.96 5.45 13.18
CA GLY A 194 -2.88 6.39 14.29
C GLY A 194 -2.50 7.80 13.84
N VAL A 195 -1.53 7.93 12.93
CA VAL A 195 -1.12 9.22 12.34
C VAL A 195 -2.28 9.86 11.60
N VAL A 196 -2.98 9.11 10.74
CA VAL A 196 -4.14 9.60 9.99
C VAL A 196 -5.24 10.05 10.95
N LEU A 197 -5.63 9.22 11.93
CA LEU A 197 -6.67 9.55 12.90
C LEU A 197 -6.34 10.81 13.70
N PHE A 198 -5.11 10.90 14.20
CA PHE A 198 -4.64 12.07 14.95
C PHE A 198 -4.71 13.35 14.10
N VAL A 199 -4.22 13.28 12.86
CA VAL A 199 -4.24 14.38 11.91
C VAL A 199 -5.67 14.83 11.63
N TYR A 200 -6.56 13.90 11.27
CA TYR A 200 -7.94 14.20 10.95
C TYR A 200 -8.69 14.77 12.15
N TRP A 201 -8.44 14.27 13.37
CA TRP A 201 -9.01 14.82 14.58
C TRP A 201 -8.57 16.28 14.80
N LYS A 202 -7.29 16.59 14.61
CA LYS A 202 -6.78 17.97 14.71
C LYS A 202 -7.40 18.88 13.64
N ILE A 203 -7.56 18.40 12.40
CA ILE A 203 -8.25 19.13 11.32
C ILE A 203 -9.69 19.41 11.72
N TYR A 204 -10.42 18.41 12.22
CA TYR A 204 -11.80 18.55 12.66
C TYR A 204 -11.94 19.59 13.78
N LYS A 205 -11.07 19.54 14.80
CA LYS A 205 -11.07 20.54 15.89
C LYS A 205 -10.81 21.95 15.37
N ALA A 206 -9.83 22.11 14.48
CA ALA A 206 -9.51 23.41 13.88
C ALA A 206 -10.66 23.94 13.02
N ALA A 207 -11.32 23.08 12.23
CA ALA A 207 -12.50 23.43 11.45
C ALA A 207 -13.65 23.86 12.37
N LYS A 208 -13.99 23.06 13.39
CA LYS A 208 -15.06 23.37 14.35
C LYS A 208 -14.82 24.70 15.07
N PHE A 209 -13.58 24.99 15.47
CA PHE A 209 -13.23 26.28 16.08
C PHE A 209 -13.42 27.45 15.10
N ARG A 210 -13.00 27.32 13.84
CA ARG A 210 -13.21 28.34 12.80
C ARG A 210 -14.68 28.57 12.49
N PHE A 211 -15.48 27.51 12.35
CA PHE A 211 -16.93 27.61 12.12
C PHE A 211 -17.67 28.20 13.33
N GLY A 212 -17.30 27.82 14.55
CA GLY A 212 -17.86 28.41 15.77
C GLY A 212 -17.57 29.92 15.89
N ARG A 213 -16.35 30.34 15.55
CA ARG A 213 -15.95 31.75 15.57
C ARG A 213 -16.61 32.56 14.44
N ARG A 214 -16.77 31.99 13.24
CA ARG A 214 -17.57 32.60 12.15
C ARG A 214 -19.04 32.74 12.53
N ARG A 215 -19.66 31.72 13.14
CA ARG A 215 -21.06 31.83 13.62
C ARG A 215 -21.22 32.94 14.66
N ARG A 216 -20.29 33.06 15.60
CA ARG A 216 -20.32 34.15 16.61
C ARG A 216 -20.07 35.54 16.02
N ALA A 217 -19.28 35.64 14.95
CA ALA A 217 -19.05 36.90 14.25
C ALA A 217 -20.23 37.34 13.36
N VAL A 218 -21.09 36.39 12.95
CA VAL A 218 -22.27 36.66 12.11
C VAL A 218 -23.54 36.88 12.94
N LEU A 219 -23.58 36.39 14.18
CA LEU A 219 -24.66 36.73 15.11
C LEU A 219 -24.45 38.18 15.59
N PRO A 220 -25.39 39.12 15.37
CA PRO A 220 -25.27 40.45 15.94
C PRO A 220 -25.25 40.30 17.47
N LEU A 221 -24.30 40.97 18.13
CA LEU A 221 -24.36 41.09 19.60
C LEU A 221 -25.72 41.71 19.94
N PRO A 222 -26.48 41.14 20.92
CA PRO A 222 -27.64 41.83 21.43
C PRO A 222 -27.14 43.14 22.02
N ALA A 223 -27.62 44.26 21.46
CA ALA A 223 -27.53 45.54 22.14
C ALA A 223 -28.31 45.38 23.44
N THR A 224 -27.61 45.10 24.55
CA THR A 224 -28.16 45.33 25.88
C THR A 224 -28.37 46.83 25.99
N VAL A 225 -29.61 47.21 25.75
CA VAL A 225 -30.21 48.52 25.92
C VAL A 225 -29.83 49.04 27.32
N GLN A 226 -29.18 50.21 27.33
CA GLN A 226 -28.94 51.05 28.50
C GLN A 226 -30.25 51.58 29.08
#